data_AF-A0A7C1VKY2-F1
#
_entry.id   AF-A0A7C1VKY2-F1
#
_cell.length_a   1.000
_cell.length_b   1.000
_cell.length_c   1.000
_cell.angle_alpha   90.00
_cell.angle_beta   90.00
_cell.angle_gamma   90.00
#
_symmetry.space_group_name_H-M   'P 1'
#
loop_
_entity.id
_entity.type
_entity.pdbx_description
1 polymer ?
#
loop_
_entity_poly.entity_id
_entity_poly.type
_entity_poly.pdbx_seq_one_letter_code
_entity_poly.pdbx_strand_id
1 'polypeptide(L)'
;MAIEGQKMVKKTYSLPQFLVQKFENMTPKRERSKVISKIIEKWIEERERKRLREQIITGCKEMASIYLEIEKEYHPLEEEVERSFK
;
A
#
# COMPACT_ATOMS: atom_id res chain seq x y z
N MET A 1 -12.74 16.11 0.19
CA MET A 1 -11.92 16.28 1.40
C MET A 1 -10.92 17.38 1.12
N ALA A 2 -11.12 18.54 1.73
CA ALA A 2 -10.28 19.72 1.57
C ALA A 2 -9.00 19.54 2.38
N ILE A 3 -7.84 19.74 1.75
CA ILE A 3 -6.54 19.70 2.41
C ILE A 3 -6.26 21.13 2.92
N GLU A 4 -6.88 21.50 4.04
CA GLU A 4 -6.59 22.75 4.74
C GLU A 4 -5.20 22.64 5.40
N GLY A 5 -4.28 23.55 5.05
CA GLY A 5 -3.14 23.90 5.90
C GLY A 5 -1.78 23.22 5.68
N GLN A 6 -1.55 22.47 4.59
CA GLN A 6 -0.19 21.93 4.35
C GLN A 6 0.77 22.99 3.79
N LYS A 7 1.90 23.19 4.49
CA LYS A 7 3.00 24.07 4.05
C LYS A 7 3.60 23.53 2.75
N MET A 8 3.42 24.25 1.65
CA MET A 8 3.99 23.86 0.36
C MET A 8 5.52 23.99 0.36
N VAL A 9 6.21 22.91 -0.02
CA VAL A 9 7.67 22.89 -0.20
C VAL A 9 7.98 22.84 -1.70
N LYS A 10 8.72 23.83 -2.21
CA LYS A 10 9.20 23.83 -3.60
C LYS A 10 10.47 23.01 -3.71
N LYS A 11 10.54 22.15 -4.73
CA LYS A 11 11.71 21.35 -5.09
C LYS A 11 11.94 21.44 -6.59
N THR A 12 13.21 21.57 -6.97
CA THR A 12 13.65 21.62 -8.37
C THR A 12 14.32 20.31 -8.71
N TYR A 13 13.91 19.69 -9.82
CA TYR A 13 14.46 18.43 -10.30
C TYR A 13 14.91 18.56 -11.75
N SER A 14 16.01 17.90 -12.09
CA SER A 14 16.46 17.75 -13.47
C SER A 14 15.81 16.50 -14.06
N LEU A 15 15.03 16.69 -15.12
CA LEU A 15 14.35 15.61 -15.83
C LEU A 15 14.79 15.58 -17.30
N PRO A 16 14.80 14.41 -17.96
CA PRO A 16 15.09 14.32 -19.38
C PRO A 16 14.10 15.15 -20.21
N GLN A 17 14.62 15.92 -21.17
CA GLN A 17 13.80 16.83 -21.98
C GLN A 17 12.64 16.12 -22.70
N PHE A 18 12.88 14.94 -23.26
CA PHE A 18 11.85 14.16 -23.95
C PHE A 18 10.68 13.80 -23.01
N LEU A 19 10.96 13.53 -21.73
CA LEU A 19 9.96 13.15 -20.74
C LEU A 19 9.10 14.36 -20.37
N VAL A 20 9.75 15.50 -20.17
CA VAL A 20 9.06 16.77 -19.88
C VAL A 20 8.16 17.15 -21.04
N GLN A 21 8.62 17.07 -22.29
CA GLN A 21 7.79 17.36 -23.46
C GLN A 21 6.57 16.44 -23.56
N LYS A 22 6.75 15.12 -23.40
CA LYS A 22 5.62 14.18 -23.38
C LYS A 22 4.63 14.50 -22.27
N PHE A 23 5.14 14.78 -21.08
CA PHE A 23 4.33 15.14 -19.91
C PHE A 23 3.54 16.43 -20.13
N GLU A 24 4.17 17.46 -20.69
CA GLU A 24 3.54 18.75 -20.98
C GLU A 24 2.49 18.65 -22.09
N ASN A 25 2.68 17.77 -23.07
CA ASN A 25 1.69 17.51 -24.12
C ASN A 25 0.44 16.79 -23.57
N MET A 26 0.60 15.96 -22.54
CA MET A 26 -0.49 15.20 -21.91
C MET A 26 -1.18 15.94 -20.77
N THR A 27 -0.61 17.06 -20.29
CA THR A 27 -1.05 17.73 -19.06
C THR A 27 -1.35 19.21 -19.30
N PRO A 28 -2.53 19.72 -18.89
CA PRO A 28 -2.85 21.14 -18.96
C PRO A 28 -1.82 22.02 -18.21
N LYS A 29 -1.50 23.20 -18.77
CA LYS A 29 -0.44 24.10 -18.24
C LYS A 29 -0.57 24.45 -16.75
N ARG A 30 -1.79 24.51 -16.20
CA ARG A 30 -2.04 24.86 -14.79
C ARG A 30 -2.14 23.66 -13.84
N GLU A 31 -2.06 22.43 -14.35
CA GLU A 31 -2.24 21.21 -13.55
C GLU A 31 -0.95 20.40 -13.35
N ARG A 32 0.17 20.84 -13.95
CA ARG A 32 1.45 20.13 -13.91
C ARG A 32 1.87 19.71 -12.50
N SER A 33 1.92 20.65 -11.56
CA SER A 33 2.29 20.35 -10.17
C SER A 33 1.29 19.42 -9.48
N LYS A 34 0.00 19.55 -9.77
CA LYS A 34 -1.05 18.67 -9.23
C LYS A 34 -0.90 17.23 -9.75
N VAL A 35 -0.59 17.07 -11.03
CA VAL A 35 -0.35 15.74 -11.62
C VAL A 35 0.92 15.12 -11.04
N ILE A 36 2.01 15.88 -10.90
CA ILE A 36 3.24 15.39 -10.26
C ILE A 36 2.98 15.00 -8.80
N SER A 37 2.24 15.81 -8.03
CA SER A 37 1.87 15.46 -6.65
C SER A 37 1.11 14.14 -6.59
N LYS A 38 0.12 13.93 -7.47
CA LYS A 38 -0.64 12.67 -7.54
C LYS A 38 0.22 11.47 -7.93
N ILE A 39 1.18 11.66 -8.84
CA ILE A 39 2.11 10.59 -9.23
C ILE A 39 2.99 10.20 -8.03
N ILE A 40 3.49 11.19 -7.28
CA ILE A 40 4.31 10.96 -6.09
C ILE A 40 3.48 10.26 -5.01
N GLU A 41 2.27 10.75 -4.73
CA GLU A 41 1.35 10.15 -3.75
C GLU A 41 1.07 8.69 -4.09
N LYS A 42 0.66 8.40 -5.33
CA LYS A 42 0.42 7.03 -5.79
C LYS A 42 1.67 6.14 -5.67
N TRP A 43 2.84 6.68 -6.01
CA TRP A 43 4.09 5.93 -5.90
C TRP A 43 4.44 5.60 -4.44
N ILE A 44 4.19 6.52 -3.50
CA ILE A 44 4.37 6.29 -2.06
C ILE A 44 3.39 5.21 -1.58
N GLU A 45 2.10 5.34 -1.91
CA GLU A 45 1.07 4.37 -1.53
C GLU A 45 1.41 2.95 -2.01
N GLU A 46 1.86 2.81 -3.27
CA GLU A 46 2.26 1.52 -3.82
C GLU A 46 3.47 0.91 -3.06
N ARG A 47 4.44 1.74 -2.67
CA ARG A 47 5.59 1.32 -1.88
C ARG A 47 5.19 0.88 -0.48
N GLU A 48 4.32 1.64 0.19
CA GLU A 48 3.82 1.29 1.51
C GLU A 48 3.00 0.00 1.48
N ARG A 49 2.11 -0.15 0.49
CA ARG A 49 1.33 -1.37 0.30
C ARG A 49 2.25 -2.59 0.09
N LYS A 50 3.30 -2.44 -0.71
CA LYS A 50 4.29 -3.51 -0.92
C LYS A 50 5.01 -3.86 0.38
N ARG A 51 5.47 -2.86 1.13
CA ARG A 51 6.13 -3.05 2.43
C ARG A 51 5.23 -3.77 3.42
N LEU A 52 3.97 -3.34 3.55
CA LEU A 52 2.99 -3.98 4.44
C LEU A 52 2.71 -5.42 4.03
N ARG A 53 2.58 -5.68 2.72
CA ARG A 53 2.39 -7.05 2.21
C ARG A 53 3.57 -7.95 2.57
N GLU A 54 4.81 -7.45 2.42
CA GLU A 54 6.01 -8.20 2.80
C GLU A 54 6.03 -8.47 4.31
N GLN A 55 5.69 -7.48 5.14
CA GLN A 55 5.59 -7.65 6.59
C GLN A 55 4.56 -8.72 6.99
N ILE A 56 3.37 -8.72 6.37
CA ILE A 56 2.34 -9.74 6.63
C ILE A 56 2.86 -11.12 6.25
N ILE A 57 3.42 -11.27 5.05
CA ILE A 57 3.93 -12.57 4.57
C ILE A 57 5.01 -13.10 5.52
N THR A 58 5.95 -12.25 5.91
CA THR A 58 7.03 -12.63 6.83
C THR A 58 6.47 -13.00 8.20
N GLY A 59 5.60 -12.18 8.78
CA GLY A 59 4.97 -12.47 10.08
C GLY A 59 4.17 -13.77 10.08
N CYS A 60 3.39 -14.05 9.03
CA CYS A 60 2.68 -15.32 8.91
C CYS A 60 3.63 -16.52 8.82
N LYS A 61 4.77 -16.38 8.14
CA LYS A 61 5.78 -17.45 8.06
C LYS A 61 6.46 -17.69 9.40
N GLU A 62 6.80 -16.62 10.12
CA GLU A 62 7.43 -16.69 11.44
C GLU A 62 6.48 -17.34 12.46
N MET A 63 5.18 -17.04 12.38
CA MET A 63 4.17 -17.57 13.31
C MET A 63 3.59 -18.92 12.89
N ALA A 64 3.99 -19.47 11.74
CA ALA A 64 3.34 -20.66 11.16
C ALA A 64 3.33 -21.86 12.11
N SER A 65 4.41 -22.08 12.88
CA SER A 65 4.47 -23.19 13.84
C SER A 65 3.51 -23.00 15.01
N ILE A 66 3.38 -21.78 15.52
CA ILE A 66 2.49 -21.43 16.62
C ILE A 66 1.03 -21.57 16.17
N TYR A 67 0.69 -21.06 14.98
CA TYR A 67 -0.65 -21.22 14.42
C TYR A 67 -1.02 -22.69 14.23
N LEU A 68 -0.08 -23.52 13.79
CA LEU A 68 -0.31 -24.95 13.64
C LEU A 68 -0.49 -25.67 14.98
N GLU A 69 0.23 -25.25 16.01
CA GLU A 69 0.10 -25.82 17.35
C GLU A 69 -1.27 -25.50 17.96
N ILE A 70 -1.69 -24.23 17.88
CA ILE A 70 -3.01 -23.77 18.32
C ILE A 70 -4.11 -24.53 17.57
N GLU A 71 -4.02 -24.63 16.25
CA GLU A 71 -4.98 -25.38 15.45
C GLU A 71 -5.10 -26.83 15.96
N LYS A 72 -3.98 -27.53 16.15
CA LYS A 72 -4.02 -28.92 16.65
C LYS A 72 -4.63 -29.05 18.04
N GLU A 73 -4.43 -28.06 18.91
CA GLU A 73 -4.97 -28.06 20.27
C GLU A 73 -6.49 -27.87 20.27
N TYR A 74 -7.01 -26.95 19.45
CA TYR A 74 -8.42 -26.57 19.48
C TYR A 74 -9.29 -27.24 18.41
N HIS A 75 -8.71 -27.83 17.37
CA HIS A 75 -9.44 -28.51 16.30
C HIS A 75 -10.49 -29.53 16.79
N PRO A 76 -10.21 -30.38 17.81
CA PRO A 76 -11.22 -31.32 18.31
C PRO A 76 -12.45 -30.62 18.91
N LEU A 77 -12.26 -29.45 19.53
CA LEU A 77 -13.36 -28.68 20.10
C LEU A 77 -14.23 -28.04 19.00
N GLU A 78 -13.60 -27.57 17.93
CA GLU A 78 -14.32 -27.07 16.76
C GLU A 78 -15.17 -28.17 16.12
N GLU A 79 -14.64 -29.38 15.99
CA GLU A 79 -15.39 -30.55 15.47
C GLU A 79 -16.60 -30.90 16.35
N GLU A 80 -16.45 -30.85 17.67
CA GLU A 80 -17.54 -31.15 18.62
C GLU A 80 -18.68 -30.13 18.49
N VAL A 81 -18.35 -28.85 18.40
CA VAL A 81 -19.31 -27.78 18.17
C VAL A 81 -20.03 -28.00 16.84
N GLU A 82 -19.30 -28.24 15.74
CA GLU A 82 -19.91 -28.45 14.42
C GLU A 82 -20.87 -29.65 14.41
N ARG A 83 -20.51 -30.76 15.06
CA ARG A 83 -21.36 -31.95 15.18
C ARG A 83 -22.61 -31.71 16.02
N SER A 84 -22.55 -30.82 17.02
CA SER A 84 -23.67 -30.52 17.91
C SER A 84 -24.73 -29.62 17.25
N PHE A 85 -24.37 -28.89 16.20
CA PHE A 85 -25.28 -28.03 15.42
C PHE A 85 -25.78 -28.66 14.11
N LYS A 86 -25.41 -29.91 13.83
CA LYS A 86 -25.95 -30.75 12.74
C LYS A 86 -27.01 -31.69 13.25
#